data_AF-A0A2G9LTH9-F1
#
_entry.id   AF-A0A2G9LTH9-F1
#
_cell.length_a   1.000
_cell.length_b   1.000
_cell.length_c   1.000
_cell.angle_alpha   90.00
_cell.angle_beta   90.00
_cell.angle_gamma   90.00
#
_symmetry.space_group_name_H-M   'P 1'
#
loop_
_entity.id
_entity.type
_entity.pdbx_description
1 polymer ?
#
loop_
_entity_poly.entity_id
_entity_poly.type
_entity_poly.pdbx_seq_one_letter_code
_entity_poly.pdbx_strand_id
1 'polypeptide(L)'
;MSHCCELGAKLDEGQVLYQTDNCFVAPALGPIGVPYLLVMTKDCGSPLGGRNGIGSMVNGLMDEFVAVHELTRRVMESFYGTPVIGFEHGPHCGDLHGGGCLDHAHLHLVATDDIVDEIETYLLEHKSPGDTLGVYMPETPRVTYHCLRDILLEPETSSLYAESSDGQQHVYRVTFSIPSQFCRQLIAKQRGCPDDYDWALSEGRDKMQQTYDELVGRF
;
A
#
# COMPACT_ATOMS: atom_id res chain seq x y z
N MET A 1 -2.70 21.39 -3.23
CA MET A 1 -2.52 20.08 -3.90
C MET A 1 -2.17 19.10 -2.81
N SER A 2 -2.58 17.84 -2.92
CA SER A 2 -2.32 16.86 -1.88
C SER A 2 -0.85 16.49 -1.79
N HIS A 3 -0.38 16.19 -0.58
CA HIS A 3 1.01 15.79 -0.31
C HIS A 3 1.44 14.53 -1.07
N CYS A 4 0.49 13.67 -1.48
CA CYS A 4 0.78 12.46 -2.25
C CYS A 4 1.03 12.73 -3.75
N CYS A 5 0.33 13.70 -4.37
CA CYS A 5 0.67 14.18 -5.71
C CYS A 5 2.07 14.80 -5.74
N GLU A 6 2.42 15.53 -4.68
CA GLU A 6 3.77 16.07 -4.51
C GLU A 6 4.80 14.95 -4.26
N LEU A 7 4.44 13.85 -3.59
CA LEU A 7 5.30 12.68 -3.43
C LEU A 7 5.58 12.02 -4.78
N GLY A 8 4.55 11.81 -5.61
CA GLY A 8 4.72 11.30 -6.97
C GLY A 8 5.61 12.21 -7.82
N ALA A 9 5.37 13.52 -7.78
CA ALA A 9 6.21 14.50 -8.47
C ALA A 9 7.66 14.56 -7.94
N LYS A 10 7.87 14.44 -6.63
CA LYS A 10 9.20 14.41 -6.00
C LYS A 10 9.96 13.10 -6.28
N LEU A 11 9.25 11.99 -6.46
CA LEU A 11 9.85 10.69 -6.80
C LEU A 11 10.19 10.59 -8.30
N ASP A 12 9.41 11.24 -9.16
CA ASP A 12 9.65 11.37 -10.60
C ASP A 12 10.98 12.09 -10.93
N GLU A 13 11.52 12.90 -10.01
CA GLU A 13 12.76 13.66 -10.23
C GLU A 13 14.08 12.85 -10.15
N GLY A 14 14.05 11.53 -9.89
CA GLY A 14 15.26 10.72 -10.08
C GLY A 14 15.36 9.33 -9.43
N GLN A 15 14.30 8.81 -8.80
CA GLN A 15 14.34 7.52 -8.09
C GLN A 15 13.30 6.50 -8.59
N VAL A 16 12.86 6.67 -9.84
CA VAL A 16 11.99 5.71 -10.52
C VAL A 16 12.80 4.49 -10.96
N LEU A 17 12.38 3.31 -10.50
CA LEU A 17 13.00 2.02 -10.85
C LEU A 17 12.40 1.43 -12.13
N TYR A 18 11.11 1.64 -12.33
CA TYR A 18 10.36 1.13 -13.48
C TYR A 18 9.15 2.01 -13.75
N GLN A 19 8.74 2.11 -15.01
CA GLN A 19 7.53 2.84 -15.39
C GLN A 19 6.90 2.29 -16.66
N THR A 20 5.58 2.39 -16.71
CA THR A 20 4.73 2.12 -17.87
C THR A 20 4.04 3.43 -18.29
N ASP A 21 3.01 3.37 -19.12
CA ASP A 21 2.29 4.57 -19.57
C ASP A 21 1.58 5.27 -18.40
N ASN A 22 1.00 4.52 -17.47
CA ASN A 22 0.18 5.03 -16.38
C ASN A 22 0.63 4.63 -14.97
N CYS A 23 1.66 3.79 -14.82
CA CYS A 23 2.17 3.34 -13.53
C CYS A 23 3.68 3.54 -13.40
N PHE A 24 4.18 3.59 -12.18
CA PHE A 24 5.61 3.59 -11.89
C PHE A 24 5.91 2.93 -10.55
N VAL A 25 7.17 2.52 -10.39
CA VAL A 25 7.71 1.88 -9.20
C VAL A 25 8.87 2.72 -8.68
N ALA A 26 8.87 3.01 -7.39
CA ALA A 26 9.93 3.75 -6.73
C ALA A 26 10.11 3.27 -5.29
N PRO A 27 11.29 3.46 -4.67
CA PRO A 27 11.45 3.28 -3.24
C PRO A 27 10.50 4.16 -2.44
N ALA A 28 9.98 3.64 -1.33
CA ALA A 28 9.12 4.40 -0.44
C ALA A 28 9.91 5.50 0.29
N LEU A 29 9.30 6.68 0.46
CA LEU A 29 9.76 7.65 1.44
C LEU A 29 9.38 7.14 2.85
N GLY A 30 10.28 7.30 3.81
CA GLY A 30 10.15 6.72 5.15
C GLY A 30 10.06 5.19 5.13
N PRO A 31 11.01 4.49 4.50
CA PRO A 31 10.96 3.03 4.43
C PRO A 31 11.22 2.43 5.83
N ILE A 32 10.34 1.54 6.25
CA ILE A 32 10.46 0.77 7.49
C ILE A 32 11.37 -0.43 7.22
N GLY A 33 12.67 -0.14 7.02
CA GLY A 33 13.72 -1.06 6.60
C GLY A 33 13.79 -1.29 5.09
N VAL A 34 14.64 -2.23 4.64
CA VAL A 34 15.02 -2.40 3.23
C VAL A 34 14.81 -3.87 2.80
N PRO A 35 14.28 -4.13 1.60
CA PRO A 35 13.66 -3.19 0.65
C PRO A 35 12.24 -2.75 1.02
N TYR A 36 11.85 -1.59 0.51
CA TYR A 36 10.49 -1.08 0.59
C TYR A 36 10.18 -0.26 -0.67
N LEU A 37 9.26 -0.75 -1.49
CA LEU A 37 8.83 -0.12 -2.73
C LEU A 37 7.36 0.33 -2.68
N LEU A 38 7.04 1.28 -3.54
CA LEU A 38 5.68 1.67 -3.87
C LEU A 38 5.41 1.39 -5.35
N VAL A 39 4.27 0.75 -5.63
CA VAL A 39 3.68 0.73 -6.98
C VAL A 39 2.62 1.82 -7.02
N MET A 40 2.74 2.76 -7.94
CA MET A 40 1.92 3.97 -7.98
C MET A 40 1.38 4.23 -9.38
N THR A 41 0.25 4.93 -9.46
CA THR A 41 -0.27 5.44 -10.74
C THR A 41 0.41 6.78 -11.08
N LYS A 42 0.50 7.22 -12.33
CA LYS A 42 1.18 8.49 -12.67
C LYS A 42 0.30 9.72 -12.46
N ASP A 43 -1.01 9.60 -12.65
CA ASP A 43 -1.91 10.75 -12.67
C ASP A 43 -3.09 10.59 -11.72
N CYS A 44 -3.07 11.38 -10.64
CA CYS A 44 -4.22 11.55 -9.74
C CYS A 44 -5.33 12.39 -10.40
N GLY A 45 -5.02 13.16 -11.44
CA GLY A 45 -5.87 14.17 -12.08
C GLY A 45 -6.68 13.70 -13.27
N SER A 46 -6.28 12.60 -13.93
CA SER A 46 -6.97 12.14 -15.14
C SER A 46 -8.34 11.52 -14.84
N PRO A 47 -9.25 11.47 -15.83
CA PRO A 47 -10.49 10.69 -15.76
C PRO A 47 -10.28 9.18 -15.55
N LEU A 48 -9.04 8.69 -15.67
CA LEU A 48 -8.64 7.30 -15.47
C LEU A 48 -8.04 7.06 -14.07
N GLY A 49 -7.77 8.13 -13.31
CA GLY A 49 -6.84 8.14 -12.17
C GLY A 49 -7.37 7.48 -10.89
N GLY A 50 -6.45 6.91 -10.13
CA GLY A 50 -6.70 6.25 -8.85
C GLY A 50 -6.88 7.21 -7.66
N ARG A 51 -7.78 8.19 -7.76
CA ARG A 51 -8.09 9.09 -6.63
C ARG A 51 -8.76 8.31 -5.51
N ASN A 52 -8.20 8.36 -4.30
CA ASN A 52 -8.69 7.65 -3.11
C ASN A 52 -8.36 6.14 -3.08
N GLY A 53 -7.22 5.74 -3.67
CA GLY A 53 -6.69 4.38 -3.54
C GLY A 53 -6.99 3.47 -4.74
N ILE A 54 -6.50 2.23 -4.70
CA ILE A 54 -6.59 1.20 -5.76
C ILE A 54 -8.04 0.95 -6.16
N GLY A 55 -8.98 0.94 -5.20
CA GLY A 55 -10.41 0.72 -5.45
C GLY A 55 -11.04 1.71 -6.43
N SER A 56 -10.45 2.89 -6.61
CA SER A 56 -10.96 3.93 -7.50
C SER A 56 -10.49 3.81 -8.96
N MET A 57 -9.51 2.95 -9.25
CA MET A 57 -8.93 2.84 -10.60
C MET A 57 -9.97 2.34 -11.62
N VAL A 58 -9.91 2.85 -12.86
CA VAL A 58 -10.71 2.32 -13.98
C VAL A 58 -10.15 0.99 -14.49
N ASN A 59 -10.97 0.17 -15.15
CA ASN A 59 -10.58 -1.18 -15.55
C ASN A 59 -9.31 -1.24 -16.44
N GLY A 60 -9.12 -0.30 -17.37
CA GLY A 60 -7.92 -0.28 -18.21
C GLY A 60 -6.62 -0.02 -17.42
N LEU A 61 -6.68 0.84 -16.41
CA LEU A 61 -5.56 1.13 -15.51
C LEU A 61 -5.29 -0.02 -14.55
N MET A 62 -6.35 -0.70 -14.12
CA MET A 62 -6.27 -1.81 -13.18
C MET A 62 -5.41 -2.97 -13.73
N ASP A 63 -5.56 -3.30 -15.01
CA ASP A 63 -4.81 -4.39 -15.64
C ASP A 63 -3.31 -4.10 -15.68
N GLU A 64 -2.97 -2.86 -16.03
CA GLU A 64 -1.60 -2.36 -16.01
C GLU A 64 -1.05 -2.37 -14.58
N PHE A 65 -1.82 -1.89 -13.59
CA PHE A 65 -1.41 -1.87 -12.19
C PHE A 65 -1.15 -3.28 -11.65
N VAL A 66 -2.01 -4.26 -11.96
CA VAL A 66 -1.80 -5.68 -11.60
C VAL A 66 -0.48 -6.20 -12.19
N ALA A 67 -0.22 -5.93 -13.48
CA ALA A 67 1.01 -6.37 -14.12
C ALA A 67 2.26 -5.74 -13.48
N VAL A 68 2.21 -4.45 -13.13
CA VAL A 68 3.32 -3.77 -12.44
C VAL A 68 3.49 -4.29 -11.02
N HIS A 69 2.41 -4.55 -10.30
CA HIS A 69 2.43 -5.17 -8.98
C HIS A 69 3.13 -6.54 -9.01
N GLU A 70 2.67 -7.46 -9.87
CA GLU A 70 3.24 -8.81 -9.98
C GLU A 70 4.71 -8.78 -10.45
N LEU A 71 5.08 -7.84 -11.33
CA LEU A 71 6.47 -7.64 -11.71
C LEU A 71 7.31 -7.19 -10.51
N THR A 72 6.87 -6.17 -9.79
CA THR A 72 7.59 -5.60 -8.65
C THR A 72 7.84 -6.64 -7.57
N ARG A 73 6.80 -7.40 -7.22
CA ARG A 73 6.89 -8.48 -6.25
C ARG A 73 7.93 -9.52 -6.65
N ARG A 74 7.87 -10.03 -7.89
CA ARG A 74 8.83 -11.02 -8.41
C ARG A 74 10.26 -10.50 -8.40
N VAL A 75 10.48 -9.23 -8.77
CA VAL A 75 11.82 -8.61 -8.75
C VAL A 75 12.35 -8.56 -7.32
N MET A 76 11.54 -8.11 -6.35
CA MET A 76 11.92 -8.05 -4.94
C MET A 76 12.25 -9.43 -4.38
N GLU A 77 11.35 -10.40 -4.55
CA GLU A 77 11.52 -11.78 -4.06
C GLU A 77 12.77 -12.44 -4.69
N SER A 78 12.97 -12.27 -6.00
CA SER A 78 14.12 -12.85 -6.70
C SER A 78 15.44 -12.22 -6.29
N PHE A 79 15.47 -10.93 -5.98
CA PHE A 79 16.72 -10.23 -5.65
C PHE A 79 17.10 -10.38 -4.17
N TYR A 80 16.14 -10.22 -3.27
CA TYR A 80 16.38 -10.25 -1.82
C TYR A 80 16.23 -11.63 -1.19
N GLY A 81 15.62 -12.61 -1.89
CA GLY A 81 15.42 -13.96 -1.37
C GLY A 81 14.58 -14.00 -0.09
N THR A 82 13.76 -12.97 0.15
CA THR A 82 12.98 -12.77 1.37
C THR A 82 11.51 -12.65 1.00
N PRO A 83 10.59 -13.19 1.81
CA PRO A 83 9.15 -12.91 1.73
C PRO A 83 8.83 -11.43 1.50
N VAL A 84 7.90 -11.14 0.59
CA VAL A 84 7.38 -9.79 0.36
C VAL A 84 5.91 -9.77 0.76
N ILE A 85 5.48 -8.73 1.46
CA ILE A 85 4.05 -8.50 1.72
C ILE A 85 3.60 -7.25 0.97
N GLY A 86 2.32 -7.24 0.59
CA GLY A 86 1.65 -6.09 -0.01
C GLY A 86 0.64 -5.47 0.95
N PHE A 87 0.47 -4.16 0.95
CA PHE A 87 -0.66 -3.56 1.67
C PHE A 87 -1.06 -2.18 1.16
N GLU A 88 -2.33 -1.83 1.38
CA GLU A 88 -2.90 -0.50 1.14
C GLU A 88 -3.97 -0.21 2.21
N HIS A 89 -4.10 1.06 2.61
CA HIS A 89 -5.24 1.53 3.40
C HIS A 89 -6.28 2.25 2.51
N GLY A 90 -7.57 1.99 2.73
CA GLY A 90 -8.68 2.68 2.09
C GLY A 90 -8.92 4.11 2.63
N PRO A 91 -9.70 4.93 1.93
CA PRO A 91 -9.80 6.38 2.15
C PRO A 91 -10.48 6.83 3.45
N HIS A 92 -11.09 5.91 4.18
CA HIS A 92 -11.76 6.21 5.45
C HIS A 92 -11.02 5.58 6.65
N CYS A 93 -9.76 5.17 6.47
CA CYS A 93 -8.90 4.66 7.56
C CYS A 93 -8.15 5.82 8.25
N GLY A 94 -8.60 6.20 9.44
CA GLY A 94 -7.96 7.19 10.31
C GLY A 94 -8.99 8.12 10.95
N ASP A 95 -8.61 8.77 12.06
CA ASP A 95 -9.38 9.92 12.56
C ASP A 95 -9.45 10.98 11.46
N LEU A 96 -10.57 11.72 11.38
CA LEU A 96 -10.98 12.70 10.36
C LEU A 96 -10.01 13.88 10.06
N HIS A 97 -8.71 13.74 10.37
CA HIS A 97 -7.66 14.71 10.16
C HIS A 97 -6.43 14.08 9.49
N GLY A 98 -6.44 14.04 8.16
CA GLY A 98 -5.31 14.47 7.32
C GLY A 98 -3.94 13.79 7.46
N GLY A 99 -3.85 12.54 7.91
CA GLY A 99 -2.58 11.79 7.98
C GLY A 99 -2.48 10.55 7.08
N GLY A 100 -3.58 10.13 6.44
CA GLY A 100 -3.58 9.01 5.49
C GLY A 100 -3.08 9.45 4.12
N CYS A 101 -2.24 8.63 3.47
CA CYS A 101 -1.71 8.85 2.12
C CYS A 101 -2.82 8.72 1.03
N LEU A 102 -3.96 9.39 1.20
CA LEU A 102 -5.24 8.97 0.59
C LEU A 102 -5.68 9.79 -0.61
N ASP A 103 -4.73 10.43 -1.30
CA ASP A 103 -5.05 11.17 -2.52
C ASP A 103 -4.64 10.42 -3.79
N HIS A 104 -4.07 9.22 -3.66
CA HIS A 104 -3.46 8.48 -4.77
C HIS A 104 -3.42 6.97 -4.57
N ALA A 105 -3.74 6.21 -5.62
CA ALA A 105 -3.57 4.75 -5.66
C ALA A 105 -2.09 4.38 -5.59
N HIS A 106 -1.73 3.76 -4.47
CA HIS A 106 -0.40 3.22 -4.26
C HIS A 106 -0.47 1.92 -3.46
N LEU A 107 0.39 0.98 -3.82
CA LEU A 107 0.56 -0.28 -3.12
C LEU A 107 1.94 -0.31 -2.48
N HIS A 108 1.99 -0.55 -1.17
CA HIS A 108 3.24 -0.79 -0.46
C HIS A 108 3.67 -2.23 -0.68
N LEU A 109 4.95 -2.43 -1.00
CA LEU A 109 5.58 -3.74 -1.04
C LEU A 109 6.82 -3.72 -0.13
N VAL A 110 6.85 -4.61 0.86
CA VAL A 110 7.90 -4.63 1.89
C VAL A 110 8.40 -6.06 2.08
N ALA A 111 9.72 -6.25 2.07
CA ALA A 111 10.27 -7.57 2.37
C ALA A 111 10.32 -7.81 3.89
N THR A 112 9.31 -8.48 4.45
CA THR A 112 9.10 -8.70 5.89
C THR A 112 8.26 -9.96 6.11
N ASP A 113 8.20 -10.46 7.36
CA ASP A 113 7.27 -11.54 7.68
C ASP A 113 5.82 -11.03 7.70
N ASP A 114 4.86 -11.95 7.59
CA ASP A 114 3.43 -11.63 7.52
C ASP A 114 2.93 -10.87 8.75
N ILE A 115 1.95 -9.99 8.49
CA ILE A 115 1.25 -9.18 9.51
C ILE A 115 -0.27 -9.45 9.55
N VAL A 116 -0.73 -10.46 8.81
CA VAL A 116 -2.16 -10.77 8.64
C VAL A 116 -2.80 -11.15 9.98
N ASP A 117 -2.14 -12.00 10.76
CA ASP A 117 -2.66 -12.43 12.07
C ASP A 117 -2.77 -11.25 13.05
N GLU A 118 -1.81 -10.33 13.03
CA GLU A 118 -1.83 -9.11 13.83
C GLU A 118 -2.93 -8.15 13.40
N ILE A 119 -3.18 -8.02 12.09
CA ILE A 119 -4.29 -7.25 11.55
C ILE A 119 -5.61 -7.85 12.07
N GLU A 120 -5.82 -9.15 11.88
CA GLU A 120 -7.07 -9.81 12.26
C GLU A 120 -7.32 -9.72 13.77
N THR A 121 -6.28 -9.96 14.57
CA THR A 121 -6.34 -9.81 16.03
C THR A 121 -6.77 -8.40 16.42
N TYR A 122 -6.13 -7.38 15.85
CA TYR A 122 -6.46 -5.98 16.13
C TYR A 122 -7.91 -5.66 15.77
N LEU A 123 -8.35 -6.02 14.56
CA LEU A 123 -9.71 -5.74 14.09
C LEU A 123 -10.78 -6.43 14.94
N LEU A 124 -10.52 -7.64 15.41
CA LEU A 124 -11.43 -8.36 16.30
C LEU A 124 -11.52 -7.75 17.69
N GLU A 125 -10.39 -7.30 18.26
CA GLU A 125 -10.32 -6.69 19.59
C GLU A 125 -10.92 -5.28 19.64
N HIS A 126 -10.86 -4.54 18.53
CA HIS A 126 -11.24 -3.12 18.48
C HIS A 126 -12.65 -2.88 17.94
N LYS A 127 -13.32 -3.89 17.37
CA LYS A 127 -14.72 -3.75 16.98
C LYS A 127 -15.63 -3.63 18.21
N SER A 128 -16.55 -2.69 18.17
CA SER A 128 -17.62 -2.51 19.15
C SER A 128 -18.90 -3.22 18.72
N PRO A 129 -19.86 -3.47 19.64
CA PRO A 129 -21.19 -3.90 19.27
C PRO A 129 -21.85 -2.91 18.30
N GLY A 130 -22.24 -3.39 17.13
CA GLY A 130 -22.80 -2.57 16.05
C GLY A 130 -21.84 -2.32 14.89
N ASP A 131 -20.53 -2.53 15.09
CA ASP A 131 -19.55 -2.47 14.01
C ASP A 131 -19.65 -3.68 13.09
N THR A 132 -19.38 -3.45 11.81
CA THR A 132 -19.24 -4.51 10.82
C THR A 132 -17.77 -4.73 10.49
N LEU A 133 -17.35 -6.00 10.52
CA LEU A 133 -16.08 -6.49 10.01
C LEU A 133 -16.38 -7.56 8.96
N GLY A 134 -16.11 -7.26 7.70
CA GLY A 134 -16.12 -8.22 6.60
C GLY A 134 -14.69 -8.62 6.24
N VAL A 135 -14.45 -9.92 6.06
CA VAL A 135 -13.15 -10.45 5.61
C VAL A 135 -13.39 -11.18 4.30
N TYR A 136 -12.65 -10.80 3.28
CA TYR A 136 -12.69 -11.41 1.95
C TYR A 136 -11.29 -11.91 1.60
N MET A 137 -11.22 -13.09 1.00
CA MET A 137 -9.97 -13.71 0.55
C MET A 137 -10.03 -13.96 -0.97
N PRO A 138 -9.82 -12.91 -1.79
CA PRO A 138 -9.91 -13.05 -3.24
C PRO A 138 -8.81 -13.94 -3.81
N GLU A 139 -9.12 -14.65 -4.90
CA GLU A 139 -8.16 -15.56 -5.55
C GLU A 139 -7.17 -14.84 -6.48
N THR A 140 -7.44 -13.59 -6.88
CA THR A 140 -6.59 -12.85 -7.83
C THR A 140 -6.56 -11.35 -7.52
N PRO A 141 -5.47 -10.63 -7.89
CA PRO A 141 -5.38 -9.18 -7.72
C PRO A 141 -6.54 -8.42 -8.34
N ARG A 142 -7.00 -8.87 -9.51
CA ARG A 142 -8.17 -8.26 -10.18
C ARG A 142 -9.43 -8.34 -9.32
N VAL A 143 -9.71 -9.51 -8.72
CA VAL A 143 -10.91 -9.67 -7.87
C VAL A 143 -10.77 -8.82 -6.60
N THR A 144 -9.58 -8.78 -6.00
CA THR A 144 -9.27 -7.89 -4.87
C THR A 144 -9.60 -6.44 -5.18
N TYR A 145 -9.14 -5.94 -6.32
CA TYR A 145 -9.32 -4.53 -6.66
C TYR A 145 -10.78 -4.19 -6.97
N HIS A 146 -11.55 -5.16 -7.47
CA HIS A 146 -13.01 -5.05 -7.54
C HIS A 146 -13.67 -5.02 -6.16
N CYS A 147 -13.26 -5.88 -5.21
CA CYS A 147 -13.77 -5.82 -3.84
C CYS A 147 -13.46 -4.46 -3.18
N LEU A 148 -12.26 -3.92 -3.37
CA LEU A 148 -11.89 -2.59 -2.88
C LEU A 148 -12.75 -1.49 -3.50
N ARG A 149 -13.09 -1.61 -4.80
CA ARG A 149 -14.01 -0.69 -5.47
C ARG A 149 -15.41 -0.73 -4.87
N ASP A 150 -15.93 -1.93 -4.62
CA ASP A 150 -17.28 -2.10 -4.07
C ASP A 150 -17.36 -1.49 -2.66
N ILE A 151 -16.37 -1.76 -1.80
CA ILE A 151 -16.29 -1.17 -0.45
C ILE A 151 -16.14 0.35 -0.50
N LEU A 152 -15.39 0.89 -1.47
CA LEU A 152 -15.22 2.34 -1.64
C LEU A 152 -16.55 3.06 -1.92
N LEU A 153 -17.51 2.37 -2.55
CA LEU A 153 -18.83 2.92 -2.88
C LEU A 153 -19.83 2.83 -1.72
N GLU A 154 -19.49 2.09 -0.67
CA GLU A 154 -20.33 1.95 0.51
C GLU A 154 -20.15 3.15 1.46
N PRO A 155 -21.25 3.73 1.98
CA PRO A 155 -21.16 4.85 2.91
C PRO A 155 -20.65 4.37 4.28
N GLU A 156 -19.84 5.21 4.92
CA GLU A 156 -19.34 5.00 6.29
C GLU A 156 -18.50 3.71 6.45
N THR A 157 -17.92 3.22 5.35
CA THR A 157 -17.02 2.07 5.35
C THR A 157 -15.63 2.42 4.87
N SER A 158 -14.64 1.76 5.46
CA SER A 158 -13.27 1.76 4.96
C SER A 158 -12.83 0.35 4.57
N SER A 159 -11.75 0.29 3.81
CA SER A 159 -11.06 -0.94 3.48
C SER A 159 -9.64 -0.96 4.04
N LEU A 160 -9.15 -2.15 4.34
CA LEU A 160 -7.73 -2.44 4.49
C LEU A 160 -7.40 -3.61 3.56
N TYR A 161 -6.33 -3.46 2.78
CA TYR A 161 -5.80 -4.54 1.95
C TYR A 161 -4.47 -5.00 2.53
N ALA A 162 -4.30 -6.32 2.64
CA ALA A 162 -3.03 -6.95 2.92
C ALA A 162 -2.85 -8.17 2.02
N GLU A 163 -1.62 -8.43 1.63
CA GLU A 163 -1.21 -9.59 0.86
C GLU A 163 -0.04 -10.24 1.57
N SER A 164 -0.22 -11.50 1.97
CA SER A 164 0.78 -12.27 2.67
C SER A 164 1.92 -12.69 1.75
N SER A 165 2.97 -13.23 2.35
CA SER A 165 4.19 -13.70 1.72
C SER A 165 3.98 -14.77 0.66
N ASP A 166 2.96 -15.61 0.83
CA ASP A 166 2.54 -16.64 -0.12
C ASP A 166 1.65 -16.11 -1.26
N GLY A 167 1.36 -14.81 -1.28
CA GLY A 167 0.51 -14.15 -2.27
C GLY A 167 -0.99 -14.26 -1.97
N GLN A 168 -1.40 -14.83 -0.83
CA GLN A 168 -2.79 -14.80 -0.41
C GLN A 168 -3.22 -13.36 -0.11
N GLN A 169 -4.36 -12.97 -0.67
CA GLN A 169 -4.89 -11.62 -0.56
C GLN A 169 -6.01 -11.57 0.46
N HIS A 170 -5.99 -10.52 1.28
CA HIS A 170 -6.95 -10.25 2.35
C HIS A 170 -7.51 -8.84 2.17
N VAL A 171 -8.82 -8.75 2.02
CA VAL A 171 -9.54 -7.48 2.01
C VAL A 171 -10.44 -7.43 3.24
N TYR A 172 -10.25 -6.39 4.04
CA TYR A 172 -11.06 -6.12 5.22
C TYR A 172 -11.99 -4.96 4.92
N ARG A 173 -13.28 -5.15 5.18
CA ARG A 173 -14.31 -4.09 5.18
C ARG A 173 -14.63 -3.74 6.62
N VAL A 174 -14.48 -2.48 7.01
CA VAL A 174 -14.72 -2.01 8.38
C VAL A 174 -15.65 -0.80 8.41
N THR A 175 -16.41 -0.65 9.50
CA THR A 175 -17.24 0.54 9.78
C THR A 175 -16.72 1.36 10.96
N PHE A 176 -15.48 1.11 11.39
CA PHE A 176 -14.83 1.76 12.52
C PHE A 176 -13.43 2.23 12.13
N SER A 177 -12.89 3.17 12.90
CA SER A 177 -11.59 3.78 12.62
C SER A 177 -10.44 2.79 12.87
N ILE A 178 -9.54 2.70 11.89
CA ILE A 178 -8.24 2.04 12.01
C ILE A 178 -7.18 3.14 12.18
N PRO A 179 -6.14 2.95 13.02
CA PRO A 179 -5.07 3.94 13.17
C PRO A 179 -4.44 4.36 11.83
N SER A 180 -4.04 5.62 11.72
CA SER A 180 -3.29 6.09 10.56
C SER A 180 -1.98 5.33 10.42
N GLN A 181 -1.61 4.96 9.18
CA GLN A 181 -0.37 4.19 8.93
C GLN A 181 -0.35 2.84 9.70
N PHE A 182 -1.49 2.19 9.92
CA PHE A 182 -1.59 0.98 10.76
C PHE A 182 -0.65 -0.17 10.36
N CYS A 183 -0.62 -0.60 9.09
CA CYS A 183 0.31 -1.64 8.65
C CYS A 183 1.77 -1.24 8.87
N ARG A 184 2.09 0.04 8.67
CA ARG A 184 3.42 0.60 8.98
C ARG A 184 3.74 0.47 10.47
N GLN A 185 2.79 0.76 11.37
CA GLN A 185 2.96 0.57 12.81
C GLN A 185 3.24 -0.90 13.16
N LEU A 186 2.50 -1.85 12.56
CA LEU A 186 2.71 -3.28 12.77
C LEU A 186 4.10 -3.72 12.34
N ILE A 187 4.54 -3.35 11.13
CA ILE A 187 5.87 -3.69 10.60
C ILE A 187 6.98 -3.06 11.45
N ALA A 188 6.82 -1.79 11.86
CA ALA A 188 7.79 -1.10 12.71
C ALA A 188 7.94 -1.80 14.07
N LYS A 189 6.82 -2.21 14.69
CA LYS A 189 6.82 -2.99 15.93
C LYS A 189 7.49 -4.35 15.75
N GLN A 190 7.16 -5.08 14.68
CA GLN A 190 7.75 -6.38 14.34
C GLN A 190 9.28 -6.28 14.17
N ARG A 191 9.78 -5.17 13.61
CA ARG A 191 11.21 -4.90 13.41
C ARG A 191 11.93 -4.34 14.65
N GLY A 192 11.22 -4.13 15.76
CA GLY A 192 11.80 -3.56 16.98
C GLY A 192 12.12 -2.07 16.89
N CYS A 193 11.54 -1.35 15.92
CA CYS A 193 11.69 0.09 15.73
C CYS A 193 10.31 0.81 15.73
N PRO A 194 9.51 0.70 16.80
CA PRO A 194 8.11 1.15 16.81
C PRO A 194 7.91 2.65 16.56
N ASP A 195 8.95 3.48 16.65
CA ASP A 195 8.88 4.93 16.39
C ASP A 195 9.15 5.29 14.91
N ASP A 196 9.61 4.34 14.08
CA ASP A 196 9.98 4.57 12.68
C ASP A 196 8.79 4.51 11.70
N TYR A 197 7.57 4.21 12.18
CA TYR A 197 6.42 4.03 11.31
C TYR A 197 5.99 5.32 10.61
N ASP A 198 6.18 6.47 11.27
CA ASP A 198 5.70 7.75 10.75
C ASP A 198 6.69 8.32 9.72
N TRP A 199 6.33 8.22 8.43
CA TRP A 199 7.19 8.69 7.35
C TRP A 199 7.45 10.21 7.42
N ALA A 200 6.56 10.98 8.04
CA ALA A 200 6.72 12.44 8.17
C ALA A 200 7.79 12.81 9.20
N LEU A 201 8.04 11.94 10.18
CA LEU A 201 9.07 12.11 11.21
C LEU A 201 10.37 11.38 10.87
N SER A 202 10.27 10.25 10.15
CA SER A 202 11.40 9.42 9.75
C SER A 202 11.40 9.23 8.24
N GLU A 203 12.00 10.18 7.51
CA GLU A 203 12.05 10.14 6.03
C GLU A 203 12.90 8.97 5.49
N GLY A 204 13.85 8.45 6.28
CA GLY A 204 14.64 7.27 5.94
C GLY A 204 15.35 7.30 4.58
N ARG A 205 15.85 8.48 4.16
CA ARG A 205 16.45 8.70 2.83
C ARG A 205 17.62 7.77 2.51
N ASP A 206 18.43 7.40 3.49
CA ASP A 206 19.55 6.48 3.28
C ASP A 206 19.07 5.09 2.88
N LYS A 207 18.04 4.56 3.57
CA LYS A 207 17.40 3.27 3.25
C LYS A 207 16.69 3.32 1.89
N MET A 208 16.08 4.46 1.58
CA MET A 208 15.43 4.72 0.30
C MET A 208 16.46 4.69 -0.85
N GLN A 209 17.58 5.39 -0.69
CA GLN A 209 18.68 5.40 -1.66
C GLN A 209 19.32 4.03 -1.79
N GLN A 210 19.53 3.31 -0.69
CA GLN A 210 20.02 1.94 -0.71
C GLN A 210 19.13 1.04 -1.57
N THR A 211 17.81 1.10 -1.37
CA THR A 211 16.84 0.32 -2.16
C THR A 211 16.93 0.70 -3.65
N TYR A 212 17.10 1.98 -3.97
CA TYR A 212 17.28 2.43 -5.36
C TYR A 212 18.56 1.84 -5.98
N ASP A 213 19.71 2.00 -5.31
CA ASP A 213 21.01 1.57 -5.81
C ASP A 213 21.08 0.04 -6.02
N GLU A 214 20.38 -0.73 -5.19
CA GLU A 214 20.32 -2.19 -5.29
C GLU A 214 19.44 -2.68 -6.46
N LEU A 215 18.35 -1.96 -6.76
CA LEU A 215 17.33 -2.38 -7.72
C LEU A 215 17.37 -1.66 -9.07
N VAL A 216 18.15 -0.58 -9.22
CA VAL A 216 18.26 0.13 -10.50
C VAL A 216 18.76 -0.82 -11.60
N GLY A 217 18.03 -0.87 -12.72
CA GLY A 217 18.33 -1.78 -13.84
C GLY A 217 17.92 -3.25 -13.63
N ARG A 218 17.08 -3.55 -12.62
CA ARG A 218 16.58 -4.90 -12.33
C ARG A 218 15.16 -5.19 -12.82
N PHE A 219 14.44 -4.15 -13.24
CA PHE A 219 13.07 -4.25 -13.77
C PHE A 219 13.04 -4.44 -15.29
#